data_AF-A0A7Y5NUM0-F1
#
_entry.id   AF-A0A7Y5NUM0-F1
#
_cell.length_a   1.000
_cell.length_b   1.000
_cell.length_c   1.000
_cell.angle_alpha   90.00
_cell.angle_beta   90.00
_cell.angle_gamma   90.00
#
_symmetry.space_group_name_H-M   'P 1'
#
loop_
_entity.id
_entity.type
_entity.pdbx_description
1 polymer ?
#
loop_
_entity_poly.entity_id
_entity_poly.type
_entity_poly.pdbx_seq_one_letter_code
_entity_poly.pdbx_strand_id
1 'polypeptide(L)'
;MPSNSSTALVASDSPKDDPELLALPAPPKRERWLTITLMVITGIAAGLLAWSLRSEARYALAASTPQDLGDLTAWSTSSSESNSYVAGTTKLLGTNGAIKYGRPAESDSFRLAPVAGNDKLWIEIRVPEGFEGPRFIPPNNFAGRLVPFSEAGLRHAGLRDSVKSKTGVDVPADAWILIDGSSPRASRWALALVCLFVAFAAWNFIGIVRLLARVRDGGAGAATAPPAGEGAT
;
A
#
# COMPACT_ATOMS: atom_id res chain seq x y z
N MET A 1 -13.33 41.01 62.73
CA MET A 1 -11.94 41.31 62.35
C MET A 1 -11.17 40.01 62.44
N PRO A 2 -10.73 39.43 61.32
CA PRO A 2 -10.41 38.00 61.22
C PRO A 2 -8.97 37.68 61.63
N SER A 3 -8.79 36.54 62.29
CA SER A 3 -7.51 35.89 62.54
C SER A 3 -7.07 35.21 61.24
N ASN A 4 -6.01 35.70 60.60
CA ASN A 4 -5.43 35.05 59.44
C ASN A 4 -4.66 33.80 59.89
N SER A 5 -5.25 32.63 59.68
CA SER A 5 -4.56 31.35 59.72
C SER A 5 -3.53 31.32 58.59
N SER A 6 -2.26 31.57 58.91
CA SER A 6 -1.15 31.22 58.02
C SER A 6 -1.07 29.71 57.93
N THR A 7 -1.79 29.13 56.97
CA THR A 7 -1.52 27.79 56.44
C THR A 7 -0.14 27.85 55.81
N ALA A 8 0.88 27.45 56.58
CA ALA A 8 2.19 27.15 56.03
C ALA A 8 2.01 26.01 55.03
N LEU A 9 2.06 26.34 53.74
CA LEU A 9 2.28 25.38 52.67
C LEU A 9 3.58 24.66 53.02
N VAL A 10 3.45 23.40 53.43
CA VAL A 10 4.56 22.48 53.59
C VAL A 10 5.35 22.53 52.29
N ALA A 11 6.60 22.99 52.38
CA ALA A 11 7.55 22.93 51.30
C ALA A 11 7.71 21.45 50.94
N SER A 12 6.99 21.01 49.92
CA SER A 12 7.18 19.69 49.34
C SER A 12 8.61 19.62 48.81
N ASP A 13 9.36 18.66 49.35
CA ASP A 13 10.68 18.29 48.87
C ASP A 13 10.68 18.18 47.35
N SER A 14 11.82 18.53 46.75
CA SER A 14 11.98 18.49 45.31
C SER A 14 11.56 17.12 44.77
N PRO A 15 10.82 17.02 43.65
CA PRO A 15 10.29 15.76 43.11
C PRO A 15 11.36 14.72 42.71
N LYS A 16 12.65 15.03 42.91
CA LYS A 16 13.80 14.14 42.74
C LYS A 16 14.05 13.21 43.93
N ASP A 17 13.62 13.60 45.13
CA ASP A 17 13.95 12.90 46.37
C ASP A 17 12.69 12.34 47.06
N ASP A 18 11.61 12.10 46.30
CA ASP A 18 10.41 11.45 46.81
C ASP A 18 10.67 9.93 46.97
N PRO A 19 10.73 9.42 48.21
CA PRO A 19 11.02 8.01 48.47
C PRO A 19 9.94 7.09 47.93
N GLU A 20 8.70 7.57 47.77
CA GLU A 20 7.62 6.79 47.17
C GLU A 20 7.85 6.57 45.67
N LEU A 21 8.43 7.55 44.96
CA LEU A 21 8.78 7.42 43.53
C LEU A 21 10.00 6.51 43.29
N LEU A 22 10.97 6.50 44.21
CA LEU A 22 12.13 5.61 44.14
C LEU A 22 11.78 4.15 44.50
N ALA A 23 10.73 3.95 45.30
CA ALA A 23 10.20 2.64 45.65
C ALA A 23 9.42 1.98 44.49
N LEU A 24 9.10 2.73 43.43
CA LEU A 24 8.42 2.18 42.27
C LEU A 24 9.32 1.18 41.54
N PRO A 25 8.79 0.00 41.15
CA PRO A 25 9.53 -0.96 40.35
C PRO A 25 9.97 -0.32 39.03
N ALA A 26 11.22 -0.54 38.64
CA ALA A 26 11.75 0.00 37.39
C ALA A 26 10.89 -0.43 36.19
N PRO A 27 10.62 0.46 35.22
CA PRO A 27 9.75 0.16 34.10
C PRO A 27 10.28 -1.03 33.28
N PRO A 28 9.41 -1.92 32.78
CA PRO A 28 9.81 -3.14 32.10
C PRO A 28 10.52 -2.83 30.78
N LYS A 29 11.86 -2.86 30.80
CA LYS A 29 12.69 -2.51 29.64
C LYS A 29 12.48 -3.45 28.46
N ARG A 30 12.32 -4.76 28.70
CA ARG A 30 12.19 -5.78 27.63
C ARG A 30 10.90 -5.63 26.84
N GLU A 31 9.78 -5.41 27.52
CA GLU A 31 8.48 -5.20 26.89
C GLU A 31 8.50 -3.97 26.00
N ARG A 32 9.09 -2.87 26.48
CA ARG A 32 9.27 -1.63 25.70
C ARG A 32 10.02 -1.88 24.39
N TRP A 33 11.13 -2.62 24.43
CA TRP A 33 11.91 -2.95 23.24
C TRP A 33 11.15 -3.84 22.25
N LEU A 34 10.40 -4.82 22.76
CA LEU A 34 9.58 -5.70 21.93
C LEU A 34 8.47 -4.91 21.23
N THR A 35 7.79 -4.01 21.95
CA THR A 35 6.76 -3.13 21.38
C THR A 35 7.34 -2.24 20.29
N ILE A 36 8.46 -1.55 20.54
CA ILE A 36 9.13 -0.72 19.52
C ILE A 36 9.46 -1.54 18.28
N THR A 37 10.08 -2.71 18.47
CA THR A 37 10.49 -3.58 17.37
C THR A 37 9.30 -3.99 16.52
N LEU A 38 8.20 -4.40 17.16
CA LEU A 38 6.96 -4.77 16.48
C LEU A 38 6.35 -3.59 15.71
N MET A 39 6.31 -2.39 16.31
CA MET A 39 5.80 -1.17 15.66
C MET A 39 6.65 -0.78 14.45
N VAL A 40 7.98 -0.93 14.53
CA VAL A 40 8.88 -0.67 13.40
C VAL A 40 8.60 -1.64 12.25
N ILE A 41 8.57 -2.95 12.54
CA ILE A 41 8.33 -3.98 11.52
C ILE A 41 6.97 -3.77 10.85
N THR A 42 5.92 -3.58 11.65
CA THR A 42 4.55 -3.40 11.13
C THR A 42 4.37 -2.06 10.41
N GLY A 43 5.01 -0.98 10.87
CA GLY A 43 5.03 0.31 10.18
C GLY A 43 5.71 0.24 8.81
N ILE A 44 6.86 -0.44 8.71
CA ILE A 44 7.55 -0.68 7.44
C ILE A 44 6.70 -1.55 6.52
N ALA A 45 6.14 -2.66 7.02
CA ALA A 45 5.30 -3.55 6.23
C ALA A 45 4.08 -2.83 5.65
N ALA A 46 3.39 -2.01 6.45
CA ALA A 46 2.28 -1.19 5.98
C ALA A 46 2.73 -0.16 4.93
N GLY A 47 3.89 0.48 5.12
CA GLY A 47 4.48 1.38 4.12
C GLY A 47 4.76 0.68 2.78
N LEU A 48 5.30 -0.54 2.81
CA LEU A 48 5.54 -1.36 1.63
C LEU A 48 4.24 -1.79 0.93
N LEU A 49 3.19 -2.11 1.70
CA LEU A 49 1.85 -2.42 1.15
C LEU A 49 1.20 -1.20 0.50
N ALA A 50 1.31 -0.01 1.11
CA ALA A 50 0.86 1.23 0.49
C ALA A 50 1.62 1.51 -0.81
N TRP A 51 2.93 1.28 -0.82
CA TRP A 51 3.76 1.46 -2.01
C TRP A 51 3.42 0.47 -3.11
N SER A 52 3.13 -0.79 -2.80
CA SER A 52 2.76 -1.79 -3.81
C SER A 52 1.42 -1.46 -4.49
N LEU A 53 0.48 -0.84 -3.77
CA LEU A 53 -0.82 -0.41 -4.28
C LEU A 53 -0.79 0.94 -5.02
N ARG A 54 0.37 1.60 -5.15
CA ARG A 54 0.46 2.94 -5.77
C ARG A 54 -0.06 3.00 -7.21
N SER A 55 0.16 1.94 -8.00
CA SER A 55 -0.29 1.89 -9.41
C SER A 55 -1.80 1.72 -9.49
N GLU A 56 -2.39 0.90 -8.62
CA GLU A 56 -3.84 0.75 -8.48
C GLU A 56 -4.50 2.04 -8.01
N ALA A 57 -3.92 2.71 -7.00
CA ALA A 57 -4.41 3.99 -6.51
C ALA A 57 -4.36 5.08 -7.58
N ARG A 58 -3.28 5.15 -8.38
CA ARG A 58 -3.20 6.06 -9.53
C ARG A 58 -4.24 5.73 -10.59
N TYR A 59 -4.39 4.44 -10.91
CA TYR A 59 -5.40 3.99 -11.88
C TYR A 59 -6.83 4.32 -11.42
N ALA A 60 -7.11 4.20 -10.13
CA ALA A 60 -8.42 4.52 -9.56
C ALA A 60 -8.83 5.99 -9.71
N LEU A 61 -7.85 6.88 -9.90
CA LEU A 61 -8.04 8.31 -10.14
C LEU A 61 -8.08 8.67 -11.64
N ALA A 62 -7.83 7.69 -12.53
CA ALA A 62 -7.90 7.92 -13.97
C ALA A 62 -9.32 8.26 -14.43
N ALA A 63 -9.42 8.87 -15.62
CA ALA A 63 -10.70 9.20 -16.23
C ALA A 63 -11.55 7.94 -16.42
N SER A 64 -12.84 8.03 -16.09
CA SER A 64 -13.78 6.91 -16.22
C SER A 64 -14.25 6.66 -17.66
N THR A 65 -13.87 7.53 -18.59
CA THR A 65 -14.12 7.36 -20.03
C THR A 65 -12.91 6.65 -20.65
N PRO A 66 -13.11 5.51 -21.32
CA PRO A 66 -12.00 4.81 -21.94
C PRO A 66 -11.46 5.63 -23.12
N GLN A 67 -10.14 5.65 -23.27
CA GLN A 67 -9.48 6.16 -24.47
C GLN A 67 -9.67 5.14 -25.60
N ASP A 68 -10.21 5.58 -26.73
CA ASP A 68 -10.40 4.71 -27.89
C ASP A 68 -9.07 4.49 -28.63
N LEU A 69 -8.68 3.22 -28.76
CA LEU A 69 -7.50 2.76 -29.49
C LEU A 69 -7.85 2.26 -30.90
N GLY A 70 -9.13 2.16 -31.24
CA GLY A 70 -9.58 1.66 -32.54
C GLY A 70 -9.30 0.16 -32.73
N ASP A 71 -8.61 -0.19 -33.81
CA ASP A 71 -8.26 -1.58 -34.14
C ASP A 71 -6.97 -2.01 -33.42
N LEU A 72 -7.12 -2.92 -32.46
CA LEU A 72 -6.03 -3.46 -31.64
C LEU A 72 -5.00 -4.26 -32.45
N THR A 73 -5.34 -4.70 -33.66
CA THR A 73 -4.38 -5.37 -34.57
C THR A 73 -3.34 -4.39 -35.13
N ALA A 74 -3.70 -3.12 -35.26
CA ALA A 74 -2.83 -2.05 -35.74
C ALA A 74 -2.23 -1.20 -34.60
N TRP A 75 -2.63 -1.47 -33.36
CA TRP A 75 -2.13 -0.74 -32.20
C TRP A 75 -0.63 -0.99 -31.96
N SER A 76 0.08 0.08 -31.61
CA SER A 76 1.52 0.06 -31.33
C SER A 76 1.82 0.66 -29.97
N THR A 77 2.89 0.21 -29.34
CA THR A 77 3.27 0.60 -27.98
C THR A 77 3.67 2.08 -27.89
N SER A 78 2.88 2.89 -27.18
CA SER A 78 3.30 4.23 -26.73
C SER A 78 3.45 4.22 -25.22
N SER A 79 4.61 4.67 -24.70
CA SER A 79 4.87 4.68 -23.25
C SER A 79 3.92 5.60 -22.47
N SER A 80 3.27 6.54 -23.15
CA SER A 80 2.23 7.41 -22.59
C SER A 80 0.95 6.69 -22.19
N GLU A 81 0.69 5.49 -22.70
CA GLU A 81 -0.55 4.74 -22.47
C GLU A 81 -0.47 3.73 -21.30
N SER A 82 0.67 3.66 -20.57
CA SER A 82 0.78 2.74 -19.43
C SER A 82 -0.22 3.09 -18.33
N ASN A 83 -0.89 2.06 -17.83
CA ASN A 83 -1.83 2.15 -16.70
C ASN A 83 -3.02 3.07 -17.01
N SER A 84 -3.54 2.98 -18.22
CA SER A 84 -4.66 3.77 -18.72
C SER A 84 -5.92 2.91 -18.92
N TYR A 85 -7.08 3.57 -18.92
CA TYR A 85 -8.36 2.95 -19.23
C TYR A 85 -8.62 3.11 -20.72
N VAL A 86 -8.67 2.01 -21.45
CA VAL A 86 -8.74 2.02 -22.92
C VAL A 86 -9.89 1.15 -23.42
N ALA A 87 -10.34 1.44 -24.63
CA ALA A 87 -11.25 0.60 -25.38
C ALA A 87 -10.67 0.34 -26.77
N GLY A 88 -10.94 -0.84 -27.32
CA GLY A 88 -10.51 -1.18 -28.67
C GLY A 88 -11.19 -2.43 -29.17
N THR A 89 -11.12 -2.61 -30.48
CA THR A 89 -11.76 -3.72 -31.19
C THR A 89 -10.71 -4.61 -31.83
N THR A 90 -10.98 -5.89 -31.92
CA THR A 90 -10.21 -6.81 -32.76
C THR A 90 -11.14 -7.79 -33.43
N LYS A 91 -10.85 -8.11 -34.69
CA LYS A 91 -11.61 -9.11 -35.45
C LYS A 91 -11.35 -10.52 -34.95
N LEU A 92 -10.15 -10.80 -34.43
CA LEU A 92 -9.75 -12.15 -34.04
C LEU A 92 -8.75 -12.12 -32.88
N LEU A 93 -8.96 -13.02 -31.92
CA LEU A 93 -7.94 -13.39 -30.94
C LEU A 93 -7.10 -14.53 -31.51
N GLY A 94 -5.79 -14.45 -31.31
CA GLY A 94 -4.88 -15.52 -31.64
C GLY A 94 -5.11 -16.74 -30.76
N THR A 95 -5.01 -17.92 -31.36
CA THR A 95 -5.10 -19.21 -30.64
C THR A 95 -3.73 -19.72 -30.19
N ASN A 96 -2.68 -19.33 -30.91
CA ASN A 96 -1.31 -19.70 -30.55
C ASN A 96 -0.88 -18.93 -29.30
N GLY A 97 -0.46 -19.62 -28.24
CA GLY A 97 -0.13 -18.99 -26.95
C GLY A 97 -1.33 -18.71 -26.04
N ALA A 98 -2.56 -18.94 -26.50
CA ALA A 98 -3.75 -18.72 -25.69
C ALA A 98 -3.82 -19.74 -24.54
N ILE A 99 -4.06 -19.25 -23.31
CA ILE A 99 -4.17 -20.09 -22.12
C ILE A 99 -5.44 -19.78 -21.34
N LYS A 100 -5.98 -20.82 -20.69
CA LYS A 100 -6.92 -20.68 -19.57
C LYS A 100 -6.16 -20.85 -18.26
N TYR A 101 -6.49 -20.01 -17.28
CA TYR A 101 -5.95 -20.11 -15.94
C TYR A 101 -6.97 -19.60 -14.90
N GLY A 102 -6.75 -19.93 -13.62
CA GLY A 102 -7.54 -19.43 -12.50
C GLY A 102 -6.62 -18.72 -11.50
N ARG A 103 -7.21 -17.89 -10.64
CA ARG A 103 -6.47 -17.19 -9.58
C ARG A 103 -6.87 -17.74 -8.21
N PRO A 104 -5.93 -17.85 -7.25
CA PRO A 104 -6.29 -18.22 -5.88
C PRO A 104 -7.29 -17.21 -5.30
N ALA A 105 -8.30 -17.73 -4.58
CA ALA A 105 -9.38 -16.93 -3.97
C ALA A 105 -10.29 -16.18 -4.95
N GLU A 106 -10.29 -16.53 -6.24
CA GLU A 106 -11.29 -16.09 -7.22
C GLU A 106 -12.00 -17.33 -7.79
N SER A 107 -13.33 -17.31 -7.86
CA SER A 107 -14.12 -18.42 -8.43
C SER A 107 -14.17 -18.39 -9.95
N ASP A 108 -13.80 -17.26 -10.56
CA ASP A 108 -13.80 -17.10 -12.01
C ASP A 108 -12.54 -17.67 -12.65
N SER A 109 -12.66 -18.01 -13.93
CA SER A 109 -11.51 -18.31 -14.77
C SER A 109 -11.16 -17.15 -15.68
N PHE A 110 -9.92 -17.15 -16.14
CA PHE A 110 -9.34 -16.13 -17.00
C PHE A 110 -8.83 -16.80 -18.27
N ARG A 111 -9.11 -16.16 -19.41
CA ARG A 111 -8.55 -16.53 -20.70
C ARG A 111 -7.61 -15.41 -21.14
N LEU A 112 -6.37 -15.77 -21.38
CA LEU A 112 -5.37 -14.88 -21.93
C LEU A 112 -5.12 -15.31 -23.38
N ALA A 113 -5.22 -14.39 -24.32
CA ALA A 113 -4.95 -14.67 -25.74
C ALA A 113 -4.21 -13.48 -26.38
N PRO A 114 -3.26 -13.72 -27.29
CA PRO A 114 -2.68 -12.63 -28.06
C PRO A 114 -3.70 -12.08 -29.05
N VAL A 115 -3.52 -10.84 -29.49
CA VAL A 115 -4.29 -10.27 -30.60
C VAL A 115 -3.76 -10.87 -31.90
N ALA A 116 -4.64 -11.35 -32.77
CA ALA A 116 -4.20 -11.91 -34.04
C ALA A 116 -3.52 -10.83 -34.90
N GLY A 117 -2.27 -11.08 -35.31
CA GLY A 117 -1.47 -10.11 -36.07
C GLY A 117 -0.69 -9.10 -35.21
N ASN A 118 -0.85 -9.13 -33.88
CA ASN A 118 -0.10 -8.29 -32.94
C ASN A 118 0.41 -9.12 -31.75
N ASP A 119 1.66 -9.57 -31.84
CA ASP A 119 2.32 -10.41 -30.84
C ASP A 119 2.67 -9.67 -29.53
N LYS A 120 2.66 -8.33 -29.58
CA LYS A 120 2.94 -7.46 -28.44
C LYS A 120 1.71 -7.18 -27.59
N LEU A 121 0.50 -7.41 -28.09
CA LEU A 121 -0.71 -7.13 -27.35
C LEU A 121 -1.47 -8.42 -26.99
N TRP A 122 -1.73 -8.58 -25.70
CA TRP A 122 -2.47 -9.70 -25.17
C TRP A 122 -3.73 -9.20 -24.48
N ILE A 123 -4.82 -9.96 -24.60
CA ILE A 123 -6.10 -9.64 -24.01
C ILE A 123 -6.43 -10.70 -22.97
N GLU A 124 -6.67 -10.24 -21.75
CA GLU A 124 -7.22 -11.06 -20.68
C GLU A 124 -8.72 -10.84 -20.59
N ILE A 125 -9.45 -11.95 -20.58
CA ILE A 125 -10.90 -11.98 -20.53
C ILE A 125 -11.31 -12.77 -19.30
N ARG A 126 -12.13 -12.16 -18.45
CA ARG A 126 -12.78 -12.83 -17.33
C ARG A 126 -13.92 -13.70 -17.86
N VAL A 127 -13.89 -14.97 -17.49
CA VAL A 127 -14.94 -15.95 -17.78
C VAL A 127 -15.63 -16.28 -16.48
N PRO A 128 -16.87 -15.80 -16.26
CA PRO A 128 -17.62 -16.10 -15.05
C PRO A 128 -17.80 -17.61 -14.86
N GLU A 129 -17.88 -18.03 -13.61
CA GLU A 129 -18.19 -19.41 -13.26
C GLU A 129 -19.45 -19.91 -14.00
N GLY A 130 -19.40 -21.13 -14.53
CA GLY A 130 -20.50 -21.72 -15.32
C GLY A 130 -20.48 -21.37 -16.82
N PHE A 131 -19.71 -20.36 -17.25
CA PHE A 131 -19.54 -20.00 -18.67
C PHE A 131 -18.26 -20.60 -19.29
N GLU A 132 -17.61 -21.53 -18.59
CA GLU A 132 -16.31 -22.07 -18.96
C GLU A 132 -16.33 -23.05 -20.15
N GLY A 133 -17.52 -23.40 -20.65
CA GLY A 133 -17.73 -24.42 -21.65
C GLY A 133 -17.16 -24.11 -23.05
N PRO A 134 -17.23 -25.08 -23.98
CA PRO A 134 -16.70 -24.97 -25.35
C PRO A 134 -17.42 -23.91 -26.20
N ARG A 135 -18.54 -23.35 -25.71
CA ARG A 135 -19.35 -22.33 -26.39
C ARG A 135 -19.01 -20.90 -25.99
N PHE A 136 -18.00 -20.68 -25.14
CA PHE A 136 -17.55 -19.33 -24.85
C PHE A 136 -16.98 -18.69 -26.12
N ILE A 137 -17.73 -17.75 -26.70
CA ILE A 137 -17.32 -16.94 -27.84
C ILE A 137 -16.76 -15.64 -27.27
N PRO A 138 -15.45 -15.38 -27.43
CA PRO A 138 -14.86 -14.12 -26.97
C PRO A 138 -15.54 -12.92 -27.65
N PRO A 139 -15.73 -11.79 -26.95
CA PRO A 139 -16.17 -10.57 -27.58
C PRO A 139 -15.12 -10.07 -28.60
N ASN A 140 -15.52 -9.13 -29.45
CA ASN A 140 -14.64 -8.46 -30.42
C ASN A 140 -14.37 -6.99 -30.04
N ASN A 141 -14.97 -6.52 -28.95
CA ASN A 141 -14.79 -5.21 -28.36
C ASN A 141 -14.38 -5.40 -26.90
N PHE A 142 -13.32 -4.72 -26.50
CA PHE A 142 -12.69 -4.86 -25.20
C PHE A 142 -12.55 -3.48 -24.58
N ALA A 143 -12.84 -3.37 -23.28
CA ALA A 143 -12.71 -2.13 -22.55
C ALA A 143 -12.14 -2.41 -21.17
N GLY A 144 -10.96 -1.89 -20.88
CA GLY A 144 -10.20 -2.36 -19.75
C GLY A 144 -8.93 -1.59 -19.49
N ARG A 145 -8.13 -2.15 -18.59
CA ARG A 145 -6.86 -1.55 -18.19
C ARG A 145 -5.75 -2.02 -19.09
N LEU A 146 -5.03 -1.09 -19.70
CA LEU A 146 -3.85 -1.38 -20.49
C LEU A 146 -2.58 -1.16 -19.66
N VAL A 147 -1.76 -2.21 -19.54
CA VAL A 147 -0.49 -2.16 -18.81
C VAL A 147 0.57 -3.03 -19.51
N PRO A 148 1.86 -2.66 -19.41
CA PRO A 148 2.94 -3.59 -19.71
C PRO A 148 2.83 -4.83 -18.83
N PHE A 149 3.15 -6.02 -19.36
CA PHE A 149 3.17 -7.25 -18.55
C PHE A 149 4.11 -7.15 -17.34
N SER A 150 5.21 -6.41 -17.46
CA SER A 150 6.14 -6.14 -16.35
C SER A 150 5.52 -5.33 -15.22
N GLU A 151 4.45 -4.57 -15.50
CA GLU A 151 3.76 -3.69 -14.56
C GLU A 151 2.36 -4.19 -14.18
N ALA A 152 1.95 -5.36 -14.69
CA ALA A 152 0.63 -5.95 -14.44
C ALA A 152 0.40 -6.38 -12.97
N GLY A 153 1.43 -6.28 -12.12
CA GLY A 153 1.34 -6.49 -10.67
C GLY A 153 1.23 -7.97 -10.27
N LEU A 154 1.04 -8.19 -8.97
CA LEU A 154 1.09 -9.53 -8.36
C LEU A 154 0.02 -10.50 -8.91
N ARG A 155 -1.13 -10.00 -9.36
CA ARG A 155 -2.22 -10.83 -9.93
C ARG A 155 -1.83 -11.55 -11.23
N HIS A 156 -0.81 -11.04 -11.92
CA HIS A 156 -0.29 -11.57 -13.17
C HIS A 156 1.16 -12.06 -13.02
N ALA A 157 1.64 -12.20 -11.78
CA ALA A 157 2.97 -12.74 -11.52
C ALA A 157 3.07 -14.18 -12.05
N GLY A 158 4.14 -14.47 -12.80
CA GLY A 158 4.34 -15.79 -13.42
C GLY A 158 3.43 -16.10 -14.61
N LEU A 159 2.61 -15.14 -15.08
CA LEU A 159 1.70 -15.36 -16.20
C LEU A 159 2.45 -15.65 -17.51
N ARG A 160 3.57 -14.94 -17.76
CA ARG A 160 4.46 -15.20 -18.92
C ARG A 160 5.03 -16.61 -18.90
N ASP A 161 5.53 -17.05 -17.73
CA ASP A 161 6.06 -18.40 -17.57
C ASP A 161 4.97 -19.46 -17.73
N SER A 162 3.73 -19.14 -17.33
CA SER A 162 2.56 -20.00 -17.53
C SER A 162 2.19 -20.14 -19.01
N VAL A 163 2.28 -19.07 -19.80
CA VAL A 163 2.11 -19.14 -21.26
C VAL A 163 3.18 -20.04 -21.86
N LYS A 164 4.45 -19.78 -21.55
CA LYS A 164 5.59 -20.56 -22.07
C LYS A 164 5.48 -22.03 -21.73
N SER A 165 5.22 -22.37 -20.47
CA SER A 165 5.13 -23.76 -20.01
C SER A 165 3.95 -24.53 -20.61
N LYS A 166 2.80 -23.87 -20.85
CA LYS A 166 1.61 -24.53 -21.41
C LYS A 166 1.57 -24.61 -22.93
N THR A 167 2.17 -23.64 -23.61
CA THR A 167 2.02 -23.47 -25.07
C THR A 167 3.33 -23.52 -25.84
N GLY A 168 4.49 -23.39 -25.16
CA GLY A 168 5.79 -23.24 -25.79
C GLY A 168 6.06 -21.85 -26.38
N VAL A 169 5.08 -20.92 -26.32
CA VAL A 169 5.21 -19.58 -26.87
C VAL A 169 5.87 -18.65 -25.85
N ASP A 170 6.89 -17.92 -26.30
CA ASP A 170 7.51 -16.87 -25.52
C ASP A 170 6.74 -15.55 -25.67
N VAL A 171 6.32 -14.97 -24.55
CA VAL A 171 5.70 -13.64 -24.51
C VAL A 171 6.82 -12.59 -24.60
N PRO A 172 6.80 -11.66 -25.58
CA PRO A 172 7.82 -10.63 -25.72
C PRO A 172 8.03 -9.82 -24.44
N ALA A 173 9.28 -9.40 -24.19
CA ALA A 173 9.63 -8.66 -22.98
C ALA A 173 8.92 -7.31 -22.88
N ASP A 174 8.66 -6.68 -24.02
CA ASP A 174 7.93 -5.43 -24.21
C ASP A 174 6.43 -5.63 -24.47
N ALA A 175 5.90 -6.86 -24.27
CA ALA A 175 4.49 -7.14 -24.45
C ALA A 175 3.61 -6.44 -23.40
N TRP A 176 2.39 -6.14 -23.82
CA TRP A 176 1.33 -5.48 -23.08
C TRP A 176 0.14 -6.41 -22.88
N ILE A 177 -0.60 -6.15 -21.81
CA ILE A 177 -1.83 -6.84 -21.48
C ILE A 177 -2.97 -5.82 -21.32
N LEU A 178 -4.07 -6.08 -22.01
CA LEU A 178 -5.36 -5.43 -21.84
C LEU A 178 -6.23 -6.31 -20.96
N ILE A 179 -6.50 -5.85 -19.74
CA ILE A 179 -7.32 -6.56 -18.76
C ILE A 179 -8.77 -6.11 -18.95
N ASP A 180 -9.56 -6.92 -19.66
CA ASP A 180 -10.94 -6.60 -19.99
C ASP A 180 -11.84 -6.49 -18.74
N GLY A 181 -12.77 -5.54 -18.77
CA GLY A 181 -13.68 -5.25 -17.66
C GLY A 181 -13.05 -4.52 -16.46
N SER A 182 -11.75 -4.23 -16.50
CA SER A 182 -11.06 -3.51 -15.42
C SER A 182 -11.21 -2.00 -15.56
N SER A 183 -12.28 -1.43 -15.01
CA SER A 183 -12.50 0.04 -14.99
C SER A 183 -11.78 0.74 -13.83
N PRO A 184 -11.43 2.03 -13.94
CA PRO A 184 -10.87 2.82 -12.83
C PRO A 184 -11.74 2.79 -11.56
N ARG A 185 -13.07 2.75 -11.75
CA ARG A 185 -14.03 2.64 -10.64
C ARG A 185 -13.84 1.35 -9.84
N ALA A 186 -13.54 0.24 -10.51
CA ALA A 186 -13.30 -1.04 -9.87
C ALA A 186 -12.01 -1.05 -9.02
N SER A 187 -11.07 -0.12 -9.24
CA SER A 187 -9.85 0.01 -8.44
C SER A 187 -9.96 1.02 -7.29
N ARG A 188 -11.10 1.69 -7.07
CA ARG A 188 -11.26 2.71 -6.00
C ARG A 188 -11.06 2.18 -4.59
N TRP A 189 -11.25 0.88 -4.34
CA TRP A 189 -10.91 0.26 -3.05
C TRP A 189 -9.42 0.42 -2.69
N ALA A 190 -8.54 0.49 -3.70
CA ALA A 190 -7.11 0.64 -3.48
C ALA A 190 -6.77 1.99 -2.82
N LEU A 191 -7.52 3.05 -3.12
CA LEU A 191 -7.35 4.35 -2.45
C LEU A 191 -7.62 4.25 -0.95
N ALA A 192 -8.72 3.59 -0.58
CA ALA A 192 -9.07 3.38 0.81
C ALA A 192 -7.99 2.58 1.57
N LEU A 193 -7.46 1.52 0.94
CA LEU A 193 -6.37 0.73 1.53
C LEU A 193 -5.06 1.51 1.63
N VAL A 194 -4.70 2.30 0.62
CA VAL A 194 -3.50 3.15 0.68
C VAL A 194 -3.63 4.16 1.82
N CYS A 195 -4.78 4.83 1.95
CA CYS A 195 -5.03 5.74 3.07
C CYS A 195 -4.92 5.02 4.42
N LEU A 196 -5.51 3.83 4.54
CA LEU A 196 -5.45 3.02 5.74
C LEU A 196 -4.01 2.63 6.11
N PHE A 197 -3.24 2.12 5.16
CA PHE A 197 -1.86 1.69 5.40
C PHE A 197 -0.93 2.86 5.71
N VAL A 198 -1.10 4.00 5.03
CA VAL A 198 -0.36 5.23 5.34
C VAL A 198 -0.69 5.74 6.74
N ALA A 199 -1.97 5.78 7.11
CA ALA A 199 -2.40 6.19 8.44
C ALA A 199 -1.84 5.24 9.52
N PHE A 200 -1.88 3.93 9.26
CA PHE A 200 -1.34 2.93 10.17
C PHE A 200 0.19 3.03 10.32
N ALA A 201 0.91 3.22 9.21
CA ALA A 201 2.35 3.45 9.25
C ALA A 201 2.69 4.73 10.04
N ALA A 202 2.00 5.84 9.76
CA ALA A 202 2.18 7.10 10.47
C ALA A 202 1.89 6.96 11.97
N TRP A 203 0.82 6.25 12.33
CA TRP A 203 0.47 5.96 13.71
C TRP A 203 1.59 5.21 14.45
N ASN A 204 2.17 4.18 13.81
CA ASN A 204 3.29 3.44 14.38
C ASN A 204 4.51 4.35 14.59
N PHE A 205 4.88 5.17 13.60
CA PHE A 205 6.02 6.08 13.75
C PHE A 205 5.79 7.15 14.82
N ILE A 206 4.59 7.73 14.91
CA ILE A 206 4.24 8.68 15.98
C ILE A 206 4.31 8.00 17.34
N GLY A 207 3.81 6.77 17.45
CA GLY A 207 3.87 5.99 18.68
C GLY A 207 5.30 5.70 19.12
N ILE A 208 6.19 5.34 18.18
CA ILE A 208 7.62 5.16 18.46
C ILE A 208 8.24 6.47 18.96
N VAL A 209 7.99 7.59 18.29
CA VAL A 209 8.52 8.90 18.71
C VAL A 209 8.03 9.27 20.11
N ARG A 210 6.73 9.10 20.40
CA ARG A 210 6.17 9.35 21.73
C ARG A 210 6.77 8.44 22.80
N LEU A 211 7.01 7.19 22.47
CA LEU A 211 7.53 6.21 23.40
C LEU A 211 9.05 6.35 23.59
N LEU A 212 9.78 6.93 22.64
CA LEU A 212 11.20 7.28 22.77
C LEU A 212 11.42 8.66 23.38
N ALA A 213 10.46 9.58 23.24
CA ALA A 213 10.53 10.90 23.83
C ALA A 213 10.75 10.78 25.34
N ARG A 214 11.90 11.28 25.80
CA ARG A 214 12.24 11.34 27.21
C ARG A 214 11.26 12.32 27.86
N VAL A 215 10.60 11.90 28.95
CA VAL A 215 9.85 12.85 29.79
C VAL A 215 10.85 13.93 30.20
N ARG A 216 10.58 15.17 29.78
CA ARG A 216 11.43 16.31 30.11
C ARG A 216 11.14 16.63 31.56
N ASP A 217 12.03 16.20 32.46
CA ASP A 217 11.98 16.58 33.86
C ASP A 217 12.11 18.11 33.92
N GLY A 218 10.99 18.78 34.20
CA GLY A 218 10.95 20.23 34.39
C GLY A 218 11.65 20.58 35.70
N GLY A 219 12.93 20.93 35.61
CA GLY A 219 13.72 21.29 36.78
C GLY A 219 15.11 21.78 36.42
N ALA A 220 15.20 22.74 35.52
CA ALA A 220 16.42 23.49 35.26
C ALA A 220 16.11 24.98 35.29
N GLY A 221 16.21 25.58 36.48
CA GLY A 221 16.11 27.02 36.68
C GLY A 221 15.86 27.38 38.14
N ALA A 222 16.75 28.22 38.70
CA ALA A 222 16.80 28.73 40.08
C ALA A 222 17.45 27.76 41.10
N ALA A 223 18.53 28.09 41.82
CA ALA A 223 19.26 29.34 41.92
C ALA A 223 20.72 29.05 42.33
N THR A 224 21.65 29.66 41.61
CA THR A 224 22.99 29.94 42.10
C THR A 224 22.90 31.20 42.95
N ALA A 225 22.98 31.07 44.27
CA ALA A 225 23.28 32.19 45.15
C ALA A 225 24.06 31.68 46.38
N PRO A 226 25.34 32.03 46.54
CA PRO A 226 26.08 31.72 47.76
C PRO A 226 25.59 32.62 48.91
N PRO A 227 25.59 32.14 50.17
CA PRO A 227 25.24 32.98 51.30
C PRO A 227 26.28 34.10 51.46
N ALA A 228 25.79 35.33 51.40
CA ALA A 228 26.53 36.51 51.83
C ALA A 228 26.89 36.35 53.31
N GLY A 229 28.15 36.64 53.64
CA GLY A 229 28.66 36.54 55.00
C GLY A 229 27.95 37.49 55.96
N GLU A 230 27.78 37.04 57.18
CA GLU A 230 27.38 37.86 58.31
C GLU A 230 28.48 37.76 59.37
N GLY A 231 29.16 38.88 59.59
CA GLY A 231 30.11 39.08 60.67
C GLY A 231 29.59 40.17 61.61
N ALA A 232 30.09 40.10 62.84
CA ALA A 232 29.87 41.00 63.99
C ALA A 232 28.50 40.85 64.67
N THR A 233 28.40 40.62 65.98
CA THR A 233 29.24 41.12 67.09
C THR A 233 29.43 40.10 68.20
#